data_AF-A0A962G0J4-F1
#
_entry.id   AF-A0A962G0J4-F1
#
_cell.length_a   1.000
_cell.length_b   1.000
_cell.length_c   1.000
_cell.angle_alpha   90.00
_cell.angle_beta   90.00
_cell.angle_gamma   90.00
#
_symmetry.space_group_name_H-M   'P 1'
#
loop_
_entity.id
_entity.type
_entity.pdbx_description
1 polymer ?
#
loop_
_entity_poly.entity_id
_entity_poly.type
_entity_poly.pdbx_seq_one_letter_code
_entity_poly.pdbx_strand_id
1 'polypeptide(L)'
;LVMVALNRHAWKQRASLALNRSERLELRGNLARAWLIPITGGLSGLTALLMPESNSYFWPALPGYCYALMSFSGMIGSRVRQRYARRKDA
;
A
#
# COMPACT_ATOMS: atom_id res chain seq x y z
N LEU A 1 -1.63 6.05 8.83
CA LEU A 1 -2.90 6.56 8.25
C LEU A 1 -2.78 7.97 7.66
N VAL A 2 -1.97 8.87 8.25
CA VAL A 2 -1.77 10.25 7.76
C VAL A 2 -1.44 10.31 6.25
N MET A 3 -0.50 9.50 5.78
CA MET A 3 -0.16 9.46 4.35
C MET A 3 -1.33 9.04 3.44
N VAL A 4 -2.18 8.12 3.90
CA VAL A 4 -3.40 7.74 3.17
C VAL A 4 -4.36 8.92 3.11
N ALA A 5 -4.56 9.62 4.23
CA ALA A 5 -5.45 10.77 4.30
C ALA A 5 -4.97 11.92 3.39
N LEU A 6 -3.67 12.21 3.39
CA LEU A 6 -3.06 13.23 2.52
C LEU A 6 -3.20 12.88 1.04
N ASN A 7 -2.85 11.66 0.63
CA ASN A 7 -3.01 11.22 -0.76
C ASN A 7 -4.49 11.20 -1.19
N ARG A 8 -5.41 10.82 -0.29
CA ARG A 8 -6.86 10.86 -0.54
C ARG A 8 -7.36 12.30 -0.65
N HIS A 9 -6.84 13.21 0.16
CA HIS A 9 -7.17 14.63 0.11
C HIS A 9 -6.70 15.24 -1.20
N ALA A 10 -5.45 15.00 -1.60
CA ALA A 10 -4.93 15.39 -2.91
C ALA A 10 -5.77 14.82 -4.07
N TRP A 11 -6.25 13.57 -3.94
CA TRP A 11 -7.14 12.97 -4.96
C TRP A 11 -8.49 13.67 -5.09
N LYS A 12 -9.06 14.13 -3.97
CA LYS A 12 -10.28 14.94 -3.95
C LYS A 12 -10.03 16.32 -4.57
N GLN A 13 -8.89 16.93 -4.29
CA GLN A 13 -8.45 18.22 -4.83
C GLN A 13 -7.76 18.14 -6.20
N ARG A 14 -7.83 17.01 -6.90
CA ARG A 14 -7.13 16.81 -8.19
C ARG A 14 -7.44 17.88 -9.26
N ALA A 15 -8.62 18.50 -9.19
CA ALA A 15 -9.05 19.54 -10.12
C ALA A 15 -8.45 20.91 -9.76
N SER A 16 -8.40 21.27 -8.48
CA SER A 16 -7.79 22.53 -8.02
C SER A 16 -6.27 22.48 -8.10
N LEU A 17 -5.68 21.29 -7.94
CA LEU A 17 -4.24 21.05 -8.12
C LEU A 17 -3.82 20.97 -9.59
N ALA A 18 -4.75 21.15 -10.54
CA ALA A 18 -4.52 21.08 -11.98
C ALA A 18 -3.73 19.84 -12.43
N LEU A 19 -3.88 18.71 -11.71
CA LEU A 19 -3.03 17.54 -11.92
C LEU A 19 -3.22 16.99 -13.33
N ASN A 20 -2.09 16.81 -14.02
CA ASN A 20 -2.05 16.16 -15.32
C ASN A 20 -2.37 14.66 -15.20
N ARG A 21 -2.63 14.00 -16.34
CA ARG A 21 -3.09 12.61 -16.35
C ARG A 21 -2.05 11.64 -15.76
N SER A 22 -0.77 11.95 -15.93
CA SER A 22 0.37 11.23 -15.37
C SER A 22 0.43 11.32 -13.84
N GLU A 23 0.34 12.53 -13.28
CA GLU A 23 0.32 12.80 -11.84
C GLU A 23 -0.89 12.14 -11.17
N ARG A 24 -2.05 12.11 -11.83
CA ARG A 24 -3.21 11.37 -11.32
C ARG A 24 -2.93 9.87 -11.21
N LEU A 25 -2.26 9.27 -12.20
CA LEU A 25 -1.91 7.85 -12.15
C LEU A 25 -0.87 7.57 -11.06
N GLU A 26 0.12 8.45 -10.91
CA GLU A 26 1.12 8.37 -9.85
C GLU A 26 0.48 8.51 -8.46
N LEU A 27 -0.42 9.47 -8.28
CA LEU A 27 -1.16 9.68 -7.04
C LEU A 27 -2.01 8.45 -6.65
N ARG A 28 -2.62 7.75 -7.62
CA ARG A 28 -3.29 6.45 -7.36
C ARG A 28 -2.30 5.38 -6.92
N GLY A 29 -1.12 5.34 -7.52
CA GLY A 29 -0.04 4.45 -7.12
C GLY A 29 0.43 4.72 -5.69
N ASN A 30 0.62 5.99 -5.34
CA ASN A 30 1.04 6.41 -4.01
C ASN A 30 -0.03 6.13 -2.95
N LEU A 31 -1.31 6.36 -3.28
CA LEU A 31 -2.44 5.97 -2.42
C LEU A 31 -2.44 4.46 -2.15
N ALA A 32 -2.26 3.63 -3.19
CA ALA A 32 -2.23 2.17 -3.05
C ALA A 32 -1.05 1.69 -2.19
N ARG A 33 0.14 2.28 -2.36
CA ARG A 33 1.30 1.98 -1.51
C ARG A 33 1.08 2.43 -0.07
N ALA A 34 0.50 3.62 0.13
CA ALA A 34 0.21 4.15 1.46
C ALA A 34 -0.79 3.27 2.24
N TRP A 35 -1.70 2.57 1.55
CA TRP A 35 -2.63 1.61 2.15
C TRP A 35 -1.98 0.29 2.56
N LEU A 36 -0.85 -0.12 1.98
CA LEU A 36 -0.18 -1.36 2.38
C LEU A 36 0.22 -1.32 3.85
N ILE A 37 0.77 -0.20 4.33
CA ILE A 37 1.26 -0.06 5.71
C ILE A 37 0.15 -0.31 6.76
N PRO A 38 -1.02 0.36 6.72
CA PRO A 38 -2.08 0.07 7.67
C PRO A 38 -2.70 -1.32 7.47
N ILE A 39 -2.73 -1.85 6.25
CA ILE A 39 -3.23 -3.21 6.00
C ILE A 39 -2.30 -4.26 6.63
N THR A 40 -0.98 -4.15 6.43
CA THR A 40 -0.01 -5.08 7.02
C THR A 40 0.04 -4.95 8.53
N GLY A 41 0.01 -3.73 9.08
CA GLY A 41 -0.08 -3.50 10.52
C GLY A 41 -1.37 -4.05 11.12
N GLY A 42 -2.51 -3.85 10.45
CA GLY A 42 -3.80 -4.40 10.88
C GLY A 42 -3.84 -5.93 10.85
N LEU A 43 -3.33 -6.55 9.78
CA LEU A 43 -3.18 -8.01 9.68
C LEU A 43 -2.26 -8.56 10.77
N SER A 44 -1.10 -7.92 10.99
CA SER A 44 -0.14 -8.31 12.03
C SER A 44 -0.79 -8.24 13.42
N GLY A 45 -1.49 -7.14 13.73
CA GLY A 45 -2.25 -6.99 14.98
C GLY A 45 -3.38 -8.00 15.13
N LEU A 46 -4.13 -8.29 14.06
CA LEU A 46 -5.15 -9.34 14.06
C LEU A 46 -4.56 -10.73 14.33
N THR A 47 -3.44 -11.07 13.69
CA THR A 47 -2.77 -12.35 13.95
C THR A 47 -2.22 -12.46 15.36
N ALA A 48 -1.78 -11.33 15.96
CA ALA A 48 -1.36 -11.30 17.35
C ALA A 48 -2.54 -11.43 18.32
N LEU A 49 -3.67 -10.79 18.03
CA LEU A 49 -4.91 -10.87 18.84
C LEU A 49 -5.55 -12.27 18.78
N LEU A 50 -5.50 -12.92 17.62
CA LEU A 50 -6.05 -14.25 17.40
C LEU A 50 -5.03 -15.35 17.72
N MET A 51 -3.86 -15.00 18.25
CA MET A 51 -2.82 -15.97 18.58
C MET A 51 -3.28 -16.85 19.75
N PRO A 52 -3.41 -18.17 19.57
CA PRO A 52 -3.77 -19.06 20.67
C PRO A 52 -2.60 -19.20 21.64
N GLU A 53 -2.91 -19.38 22.93
CA GLU A 53 -1.94 -19.68 24.01
C GLU A 53 -1.37 -21.12 23.91
N SER A 54 -1.06 -21.58 22.70
CA SER A 54 -0.45 -22.87 22.47
C SER A 54 1.07 -22.76 22.45
N ASN A 55 1.76 -23.78 22.96
CA ASN A 55 3.22 -23.82 23.11
C ASN A 55 3.99 -24.00 21.78
N SER A 56 3.39 -23.61 20.65
CA SER A 56 3.91 -23.84 19.31
C SER A 56 4.62 -22.60 18.76
N TYR A 57 5.87 -22.76 18.33
CA TYR A 57 6.74 -21.70 17.81
C TYR A 57 6.22 -21.00 16.53
N PHE A 58 5.23 -21.58 15.85
CA PHE A 58 4.67 -21.03 14.61
C PHE A 58 3.83 -19.77 14.84
N TRP A 59 3.08 -19.73 15.95
CA TRP A 59 2.12 -18.68 16.23
C TRP A 59 2.76 -17.31 16.48
N PRO A 60 3.87 -17.20 17.23
CA PRO A 60 4.58 -15.92 17.40
C PRO A 60 5.26 -15.41 16.11
N ALA A 61 5.50 -16.27 15.12
CA ALA A 61 6.16 -15.87 13.87
C ALA A 61 5.18 -15.28 12.83
N LEU A 62 3.89 -15.63 12.89
CA LEU A 62 2.83 -15.18 11.98
C LEU A 62 2.73 -13.64 11.84
N PRO A 63 2.75 -12.84 12.93
CA PRO A 63 2.72 -11.38 12.83
C PRO A 63 3.89 -10.80 12.05
N GLY A 64 5.06 -11.44 12.12
CA GLY A 64 6.27 -11.07 11.36
C GLY A 64 6.13 -11.37 9.87
N TYR A 65 5.53 -12.51 9.51
CA TYR A 65 5.25 -12.85 8.11
C TYR A 65 4.29 -11.86 7.43
N CYS A 66 3.39 -11.20 8.18
CA CYS A 66 2.56 -10.13 7.63
C CYS A 66 3.38 -8.95 7.07
N TYR A 67 4.59 -8.69 7.60
CA TYR A 67 5.47 -7.66 7.05
C TYR A 67 6.11 -8.06 5.72
N ALA A 68 6.21 -9.35 5.41
CA ALA A 68 6.65 -9.81 4.09
C ALA A 68 5.71 -9.32 2.97
N LEU A 69 4.45 -9.00 3.29
CA LEU A 69 3.54 -8.37 2.34
C LEU A 69 4.01 -6.97 1.88
N MET A 70 4.85 -6.28 2.66
CA MET A 70 5.45 -5.02 2.24
C MET A 70 6.40 -5.19 1.04
N SER A 71 6.96 -6.38 0.81
CA SER A 71 7.77 -6.67 -0.38
C SER A 71 6.96 -6.52 -1.69
N PHE A 72 5.63 -6.68 -1.64
CA PHE A 72 4.76 -6.43 -2.79
C PHE A 72 4.61 -4.94 -3.13
N SER A 73 5.03 -4.01 -2.27
CA SER A 73 5.03 -2.57 -2.56
C SER A 73 5.84 -2.22 -3.81
N GLY A 74 6.98 -2.91 -4.01
CA GLY A 74 7.81 -2.79 -5.22
C GLY A 74 7.08 -3.26 -6.48
N MET A 75 6.28 -4.32 -6.38
CA MET A 75 5.47 -4.87 -7.46
C MET A 75 4.31 -3.95 -7.86
N ILE A 76 3.66 -3.31 -6.87
CA ILE A 76 2.67 -2.25 -7.12
C ILE A 76 3.34 -1.08 -7.83
N GLY A 77 4.55 -0.70 -7.41
CA GLY A 77 5.32 0.34 -8.06
C GLY A 77 5.73 0.02 -9.50
N SER A 78 6.15 -1.21 -9.78
CA SER A 78 6.53 -1.63 -11.13
C SER A 78 5.34 -1.65 -12.09
N ARG A 79 4.16 -2.11 -11.64
CA ARG A 79 2.94 -2.09 -12.47
C ARG A 79 2.46 -0.68 -12.82
N VAL A 80 2.58 0.26 -11.89
CA VAL A 80 2.27 1.68 -12.15
C VAL A 80 3.27 2.26 -13.16
N ARG A 81 4.56 1.97 -13.01
CA ARG A 81 5.60 2.38 -13.97
C ARG A 81 5.44 1.74 -15.35
N GLN A 82 5.10 0.46 -15.44
CA GLN A 82 4.84 -0.22 -16.71
C GLN A 82 3.64 0.39 -17.45
N ARG A 83 2.58 0.77 -16.72
CA ARG A 83 1.44 1.50 -17.31
C ARG A 83 1.82 2.89 -17.79
N TYR A 84 2.82 3.51 -17.19
CA TYR A 84 3.37 4.80 -17.60
C TYR A 84 4.21 4.65 -18.87
N ALA A 85 5.14 3.70 -18.91
CA ALA A 85 6.00 3.43 -20.06
C ALA A 85 5.18 3.16 -21.33
N ARG A 86 4.18 2.26 -21.24
CA ARG A 86 3.27 1.93 -22.36
C ARG A 86 2.44 3.11 -22.90
N ARG A 87 2.36 4.23 -22.16
CA ARG A 87 1.61 5.43 -22.57
C ARG A 87 2.50 6.60 -22.97
N LYS A 88 3.81 6.53 -22.72
CA LYS A 88 4.77 7.52 -23.20
C LYS A 88 5.19 7.20 -24.64
N ASP A 89 5.11 5.93 -25.02
CA ASP A 89 5.46 5.42 -26.36
C ASP A 89 4.25 5.33 -27.32
N ALA A 90 3.09 5.87 -26.93
CA ALA A 90 1.83 5.88 -27.71
C ALA A 90 1.28 7.30 -27.82
#